data_AF-A0A0N0XSC8-F1
#
_entry.id   AF-A0A0N0XSC8-F1
#
_cell.length_a   1.000
_cell.length_b   1.000
_cell.length_c   1.000
_cell.angle_alpha   90.00
_cell.angle_beta   90.00
_cell.angle_gamma   90.00
#
_symmetry.space_group_name_H-M   'P 1'
#
loop_
_entity.id
_entity.type
_entity.pdbx_description
1 polymer ?
#
loop_
_entity_poly.entity_id
_entity_poly.type
_entity_poly.pdbx_seq_one_letter_code
_entity_poly.pdbx_strand_id
1 'polypeptide(L)'
;MAVYVYSIVASKHPQRLDDLDGVGDPPTALRAVTSEKLTAVVSDAPEELRPKRRDLGAHQAVQERLMADGTVLPLQFGFTAQDDDEVRSVLAERSEEFTERLQALEDCVEYHLKAAQDEDALLRQILLDSDEARGFNEQIKSGAHSPDLPLALGELVAKEVQARQDQLALSALEALRGFARDERVAEPTGNDFLSVSFLIQRDNEDGFRTAEKQLADELGSDFDLRLRGPLPAYSFV
;
A
#
# COMPACT_ATOMS: atom_id res chain seq x y z
N MET A 1 22.78 10.54 -20.55
CA MET A 1 21.66 9.65 -20.98
C MET A 1 20.72 9.56 -19.82
N ALA A 2 19.41 9.61 -20.07
CA ALA A 2 18.43 9.56 -18.98
C ALA A 2 18.60 8.28 -18.15
N VAL A 3 18.35 8.40 -16.86
CA VAL A 3 18.63 7.38 -15.84
C VAL A 3 17.34 7.06 -15.13
N TYR A 4 17.06 5.77 -14.96
CA TYR A 4 15.96 5.28 -14.14
C TYR A 4 16.47 5.03 -12.71
N VAL A 5 15.77 5.55 -11.71
CA VAL A 5 16.19 5.45 -10.30
C VAL A 5 15.25 4.51 -9.55
N TYR A 6 15.82 3.48 -8.91
CA TYR A 6 15.05 2.47 -8.17
C TYR A 6 14.90 2.87 -6.71
N SER A 7 16.02 3.09 -6.03
CA SER A 7 16.04 3.28 -4.58
C SER A 7 17.24 4.12 -4.16
N ILE A 8 17.10 4.79 -3.02
CA ILE A 8 18.21 5.41 -2.30
C ILE A 8 18.50 4.57 -1.06
N VAL A 9 19.79 4.33 -0.79
CA VAL A 9 20.29 3.56 0.36
C VAL A 9 21.47 4.29 1.00
N ALA A 10 21.85 3.89 2.22
CA ALA A 10 23.09 4.38 2.83
C ALA A 10 24.31 3.95 2.00
N SER A 11 25.38 4.75 1.96
CA SER A 11 26.56 4.45 1.13
C SER A 11 27.29 3.15 1.51
N LYS A 12 27.04 2.64 2.71
CA LYS A 12 27.57 1.36 3.21
C LYS A 12 26.64 0.16 2.97
N HIS A 13 25.44 0.39 2.44
CA HIS A 13 24.45 -0.66 2.21
C HIS A 13 24.94 -1.63 1.11
N PRO A 14 24.92 -2.96 1.34
CA PRO A 14 25.28 -3.94 0.33
C PRO A 14 24.22 -4.00 -0.78
N GLN A 15 24.57 -3.60 -2.00
CA GLN A 15 23.59 -3.56 -3.09
C GLN A 15 23.43 -4.92 -3.81
N ARG A 16 24.53 -5.66 -3.97
CA ARG A 16 24.59 -7.00 -4.62
C ARG A 16 23.68 -7.11 -5.85
N LEU A 17 23.94 -6.23 -6.82
CA LEU A 17 23.14 -6.03 -8.04
C LEU A 17 23.42 -7.07 -9.13
N ASP A 18 24.36 -7.99 -8.88
CA ASP A 18 24.67 -9.08 -9.79
C ASP A 18 23.43 -9.95 -10.03
N ASP A 19 23.27 -10.48 -11.24
CA ASP A 19 22.16 -11.36 -11.67
C ASP A 19 20.76 -10.74 -11.60
N LEU A 20 20.65 -9.41 -11.49
CA LEU A 20 19.39 -8.68 -11.58
C LEU A 20 19.24 -7.93 -12.91
N ASP A 21 18.06 -8.04 -13.48
CA ASP A 21 17.65 -7.30 -14.67
C ASP A 21 17.09 -5.93 -14.28
N GLY A 22 17.59 -4.86 -14.90
CA GLY A 22 16.97 -3.54 -14.83
C GLY A 22 15.76 -3.42 -15.76
N VAL A 23 14.96 -2.39 -15.52
CA VAL A 23 13.83 -1.97 -16.33
C VAL A 23 14.27 -1.66 -17.76
N GLY A 24 13.62 -2.27 -18.74
CA GLY A 24 13.91 -2.08 -20.16
C GLY A 24 13.67 -3.31 -21.03
N ASP A 25 13.76 -3.12 -22.35
CA ASP A 25 13.80 -4.19 -23.35
C ASP A 25 14.79 -3.82 -24.47
N PRO A 26 15.98 -4.43 -24.53
CA PRO A 26 16.50 -5.42 -23.57
C PRO A 26 16.70 -4.84 -22.15
N PRO A 27 16.79 -5.69 -21.11
CA PRO A 27 17.07 -5.24 -19.75
C PRO A 27 18.33 -4.38 -19.68
N THR A 28 18.28 -3.32 -18.88
CA THR A 28 19.40 -2.40 -18.69
C THR A 28 20.23 -2.82 -17.47
N ALA A 29 21.54 -2.69 -17.55
CA ALA A 29 22.42 -3.06 -16.44
C ALA A 29 22.26 -2.08 -15.27
N LEU A 30 22.13 -2.64 -14.07
CA LEU A 30 22.07 -1.86 -12.84
C LEU A 30 23.46 -1.34 -12.46
N ARG A 31 23.50 -0.14 -11.88
CA ARG A 31 24.72 0.47 -11.33
C ARG A 31 24.38 1.34 -10.12
N ALA A 32 25.44 1.75 -9.43
CA ALA A 32 25.36 2.56 -8.23
C ALA A 32 25.93 3.96 -8.47
N VAL A 33 25.15 4.98 -8.12
CA VAL A 33 25.59 6.38 -8.10
C VAL A 33 25.71 6.82 -6.65
N THR A 34 26.94 7.09 -6.21
CA THR A 34 27.27 7.29 -4.79
C THR A 34 27.69 8.73 -4.51
N SER A 35 27.09 9.32 -3.47
CA SER A 35 27.58 10.51 -2.76
C SER A 35 28.30 10.09 -1.47
N GLU A 36 28.73 11.03 -0.64
CA GLU A 36 29.47 10.71 0.60
C GLU A 36 28.71 9.75 1.53
N LYS A 37 27.41 10.02 1.75
CA LYS A 37 26.59 9.29 2.73
C LYS A 37 25.55 8.36 2.11
N LEU A 38 25.23 8.54 0.83
CA LEU A 38 24.09 7.89 0.18
C LEU A 38 24.50 7.29 -1.16
N THR A 39 23.77 6.27 -1.57
CA THR A 39 23.88 5.66 -2.90
C THR A 39 22.50 5.50 -3.50
N ALA A 40 22.33 5.90 -4.76
CA ALA A 40 21.18 5.55 -5.57
C ALA A 40 21.51 4.32 -6.43
N VAL A 41 20.59 3.36 -6.46
CA VAL A 41 20.63 2.26 -7.42
C VAL A 41 19.86 2.69 -8.66
N VAL A 42 20.52 2.60 -9.82
CA VAL A 42 20.02 3.16 -11.07
C VAL A 42 20.31 2.24 -12.26
N SER A 43 19.66 2.49 -13.39
CA SER A 43 20.02 1.93 -14.70
C SER A 43 19.75 2.96 -15.79
N ASP A 44 20.13 2.68 -17.03
CA ASP A 44 19.73 3.55 -18.13
C ASP A 44 18.21 3.52 -18.31
N ALA A 45 17.59 4.68 -18.46
CA ALA A 45 16.15 4.74 -18.67
C ALA A 45 15.82 4.25 -20.11
N PRO A 46 14.83 3.37 -20.28
CA PRO A 46 14.37 3.00 -21.61
C PRO A 46 13.68 4.20 -22.30
N GLU A 47 13.80 4.28 -23.63
CA GLU A 47 13.18 5.36 -24.41
C GLU A 47 11.65 5.44 -24.23
N GLU A 48 11.00 4.28 -24.09
CA GLU A 48 9.57 4.18 -23.77
C GLU A 48 9.35 3.48 -22.43
N LEU A 49 9.28 4.27 -21.36
CA LEU A 49 8.93 3.77 -20.03
C LEU A 49 7.42 3.56 -19.91
N ARG A 50 6.99 2.30 -19.79
CA ARG A 50 5.59 1.93 -19.56
C ARG A 50 5.50 0.93 -18.41
N PRO A 51 4.42 0.94 -17.60
CA PRO A 51 4.23 0.00 -16.49
C PRO A 51 3.80 -1.38 -17.02
N LYS A 52 4.68 -2.03 -17.81
CA LYS A 52 4.48 -3.40 -18.27
C LYS A 52 4.79 -4.37 -17.13
N ARG A 53 4.11 -5.51 -17.09
CA ARG A 53 4.32 -6.54 -16.05
C ARG A 53 5.79 -6.92 -15.85
N ARG A 54 6.56 -7.03 -16.94
CA ARG A 54 8.00 -7.30 -16.88
C ARG A 54 8.76 -6.19 -16.16
N ASP A 55 8.54 -4.93 -16.55
CA ASP A 55 9.27 -3.78 -16.01
C ASP A 55 8.90 -3.53 -14.54
N LEU A 56 7.62 -3.72 -14.18
CA LEU A 56 7.19 -3.70 -12.78
C LEU A 56 7.86 -4.82 -11.97
N GLY A 57 7.95 -6.03 -12.54
CA GLY A 57 8.63 -7.16 -11.90
C GLY A 57 10.13 -6.92 -11.72
N ALA A 58 10.80 -6.36 -12.72
CA ALA A 58 12.22 -5.99 -12.64
C ALA A 58 12.46 -4.93 -11.56
N HIS A 59 11.66 -3.86 -11.54
CA HIS A 59 11.71 -2.85 -10.48
C HIS A 59 11.51 -3.48 -9.10
N GLN A 60 10.48 -4.31 -8.95
CA GLN A 60 10.17 -4.97 -7.67
C GLN A 60 11.31 -5.89 -7.22
N ALA A 61 11.92 -6.67 -8.12
CA ALA A 61 13.03 -7.56 -7.79
C ALA A 61 14.25 -6.79 -7.24
N VAL A 62 14.56 -5.62 -7.82
CA VAL A 62 15.62 -4.73 -7.30
C VAL A 62 15.29 -4.27 -5.88
N GLN A 63 14.05 -3.86 -5.63
CA GLN A 63 13.63 -3.36 -4.32
C GLN A 63 13.68 -4.46 -3.25
N GLU A 64 13.16 -5.65 -3.57
CA GLU A 64 13.21 -6.82 -2.69
C GLU A 64 14.65 -7.21 -2.37
N ARG A 65 15.55 -7.17 -3.36
CA ARG A 65 16.97 -7.44 -3.15
C ARG A 65 17.61 -6.47 -2.18
N LEU A 66 17.40 -5.17 -2.37
CA LEU A 66 17.99 -4.14 -1.51
C LEU A 66 17.41 -4.20 -0.10
N MET A 67 16.10 -4.41 0.02
CA MET A 67 15.41 -4.54 1.31
C MET A 67 15.85 -5.77 2.11
N ALA A 68 16.30 -6.83 1.45
CA ALA A 68 16.82 -8.02 2.12
C ALA A 68 18.14 -7.75 2.87
N ASP A 69 18.91 -6.75 2.44
CA ASP A 69 20.23 -6.42 3.00
C ASP A 69 20.22 -5.18 3.91
N GLY A 70 19.07 -4.51 4.08
CA GLY A 70 18.91 -3.40 5.02
C GLY A 70 17.80 -2.43 4.63
N THR A 71 17.78 -1.26 5.28
CA THR A 71 16.78 -0.22 5.02
C THR A 71 17.01 0.49 3.69
N VAL A 72 15.91 0.75 3.00
CA VAL A 72 15.88 1.36 1.66
C VAL A 72 14.85 2.50 1.63
N LEU A 73 15.11 3.54 0.85
CA LEU A 73 14.12 4.53 0.43
C LEU A 73 13.67 4.18 -0.98
N PRO A 74 12.61 3.38 -1.14
CA PRO A 74 12.15 2.96 -2.44
C PRO A 74 11.54 4.15 -3.19
N LEU A 75 11.93 4.34 -4.45
CA LEU A 75 11.24 5.27 -5.34
C LEU A 75 10.13 4.52 -6.08
N GLN A 76 9.01 5.20 -6.31
CA GLN A 76 7.92 4.65 -7.11
C GLN A 76 8.38 4.37 -8.54
N PHE A 77 7.75 3.37 -9.17
CA PHE A 77 8.02 3.06 -10.57
C PHE A 77 7.82 4.31 -11.45
N GLY A 78 8.80 4.60 -12.30
CA GLY A 78 8.71 5.71 -13.24
C GLY A 78 9.63 6.88 -12.94
N PHE A 79 10.38 6.84 -11.84
CA PHE A 79 11.29 7.93 -11.49
C PHE A 79 12.52 7.94 -12.40
N THR A 80 12.75 9.06 -13.08
CA THR A 80 13.89 9.25 -13.99
C THR A 80 14.61 10.56 -13.74
N ALA A 81 15.92 10.58 -14.01
CA ALA A 81 16.78 11.75 -14.04
C ALA A 81 17.45 11.90 -15.43
N GLN A 82 18.04 13.06 -15.71
CA GLN A 82 18.72 13.38 -16.96
C GLN A 82 20.01 12.58 -17.16
N ASP A 83 20.77 12.37 -16.08
CA ASP A 83 22.02 11.60 -16.04
C ASP A 83 22.45 11.27 -14.60
N ASP A 84 23.58 10.55 -14.47
CA ASP A 84 24.17 10.15 -13.19
C ASP A 84 24.66 11.36 -12.36
N ASP A 85 25.03 12.47 -13.01
CA ASP A 85 25.54 13.66 -12.32
C ASP A 85 24.39 14.42 -11.65
N GLU A 86 23.22 14.50 -12.28
CA GLU A 86 22.00 15.02 -11.65
C GLU A 86 21.62 14.19 -10.42
N VAL A 87 21.61 12.86 -10.55
CA VAL A 87 21.34 11.96 -9.41
C VAL A 87 22.33 12.22 -8.27
N ARG A 88 23.63 12.32 -8.59
CA ARG A 88 24.68 12.61 -7.60
C ARG A 88 24.48 13.96 -6.93
N SER A 89 24.08 15.00 -7.68
CA SER A 89 23.79 16.33 -7.13
C SER A 89 22.64 16.28 -6.14
N VAL A 90 21.52 15.62 -6.50
CA VAL A 90 20.35 15.48 -5.63
C VAL A 90 20.70 14.73 -4.34
N LEU A 91 21.49 13.64 -4.44
CA LEU A 91 21.97 12.90 -3.27
C LEU A 91 22.86 13.74 -2.35
N ALA A 92 23.64 14.68 -2.90
CA ALA A 92 24.49 15.56 -2.13
C ALA A 92 23.69 16.70 -1.48
N GLU A 93 22.80 17.34 -2.24
CA GLU A 93 21.96 18.46 -1.81
C GLU A 93 20.96 18.05 -0.71
N ARG A 94 20.36 16.86 -0.84
CA ARG A 94 19.36 16.33 0.11
C ARG A 94 19.92 15.24 1.03
N SER A 95 21.23 15.27 1.25
CA SER A 95 21.95 14.23 2.02
C SER A 95 21.41 14.07 3.44
N GLU A 96 21.14 15.17 4.14
CA GLU A 96 20.60 15.15 5.51
C GLU A 96 19.18 14.59 5.53
N GLU A 97 18.29 15.11 4.68
CA GLU A 97 16.89 14.68 4.59
C GLU A 97 16.76 13.17 4.32
N PHE A 98 17.47 12.64 3.32
CA PHE A 98 17.41 11.21 3.01
C PHE A 98 18.05 10.34 4.09
N THR A 99 19.10 10.84 4.77
CA THR A 99 19.72 10.11 5.89
C THR A 99 18.75 10.01 7.07
N GLU A 100 18.05 11.09 7.41
CA GLU A 100 17.03 11.10 8.47
C GLU A 100 15.87 10.16 8.15
N ARG A 101 15.41 10.13 6.89
CA ARG A 101 14.37 9.19 6.44
C ARG A 101 14.83 7.74 6.53
N LEU A 102 16.06 7.42 6.12
CA LEU A 102 16.62 6.08 6.27
C LEU A 102 16.67 5.65 7.75
N GLN A 103 17.08 6.55 8.65
CA GLN A 103 17.08 6.29 10.09
C GLN A 103 15.67 6.10 10.66
N ALA A 104 14.69 6.87 10.19
CA ALA A 104 13.30 6.71 10.59
C ALA A 104 12.73 5.34 10.20
N LEU A 105 13.23 4.75 9.11
CA LEU A 105 12.80 3.45 8.58
C LEU A 105 13.74 2.30 8.96
N GLU A 106 14.73 2.54 9.83
CA GLU A 106 15.67 1.52 10.28
C GLU A 106 14.93 0.34 10.92
N ASP A 107 15.28 -0.87 10.48
CA ASP A 107 14.65 -2.14 10.90
C ASP A 107 13.12 -2.17 10.83
N CYS A 108 12.54 -1.40 9.92
CA CYS A 108 11.11 -1.37 9.66
C CYS A 108 10.77 -2.00 8.30
N VAL A 109 9.56 -2.55 8.21
CA VAL A 109 8.94 -3.08 6.99
C VAL A 109 7.53 -2.55 6.88
N GLU A 110 7.04 -2.39 5.65
CA GLU A 110 5.65 -2.00 5.41
C GLU A 110 4.78 -3.23 5.18
N TYR A 111 3.58 -3.20 5.75
CA TYR A 111 2.48 -4.10 5.41
C TYR A 111 1.27 -3.30 4.98
N HIS A 112 0.66 -3.70 3.86
CA HIS A 112 -0.56 -3.10 3.36
C HIS A 112 -1.75 -4.02 3.62
N LEU A 113 -2.74 -3.55 4.38
CA LEU A 113 -3.98 -4.25 4.66
C LEU A 113 -5.12 -3.63 3.86
N LYS A 114 -5.85 -4.47 3.14
CA LYS A 114 -7.14 -4.15 2.54
C LYS A 114 -8.21 -5.04 3.13
N ALA A 115 -9.36 -4.48 3.48
CA ALA A 115 -10.51 -5.26 3.91
C ALA A 115 -11.73 -4.92 3.06
N ALA A 116 -12.45 -5.96 2.63
CA ALA A 116 -13.71 -5.86 1.90
C ALA A 116 -14.80 -6.68 2.62
N GLN A 117 -16.07 -6.33 2.36
CA GLN A 117 -17.22 -7.03 2.90
C GLN A 117 -18.11 -7.50 1.75
N ASP A 118 -18.72 -8.69 1.91
CA ASP A 118 -19.75 -9.17 0.99
C ASP A 118 -20.97 -8.22 1.00
N GLU A 119 -21.23 -7.59 -0.14
CA GLU A 119 -22.29 -6.59 -0.30
C GLU A 119 -23.68 -7.20 -0.10
N ASP A 120 -23.92 -8.42 -0.59
CA ASP A 120 -25.22 -9.10 -0.46
C ASP A 120 -25.49 -9.50 1.00
N ALA A 121 -24.47 -9.91 1.74
CA ALA A 121 -24.56 -10.18 3.18
C ALA A 121 -24.87 -8.89 3.95
N LEU A 122 -24.16 -7.80 3.66
CA LEU A 122 -24.36 -6.50 4.31
C LEU A 122 -25.77 -5.94 4.05
N LEU A 123 -26.23 -5.95 2.80
CA LEU A 123 -27.57 -5.48 2.44
C LEU A 123 -28.67 -6.28 3.15
N ARG A 124 -28.51 -7.61 3.24
CA ARG A 124 -29.44 -8.46 3.99
C ARG A 124 -29.46 -8.12 5.47
N GLN A 125 -28.30 -7.88 6.09
CA GLN A 125 -28.22 -7.47 7.50
C GLN A 125 -28.89 -6.11 7.73
N ILE A 126 -28.66 -5.11 6.86
CA ILE A 126 -29.29 -3.78 6.99
C ILE A 126 -30.82 -3.89 6.91
N LEU A 127 -31.35 -4.70 5.99
CA LEU A 127 -32.80 -4.92 5.88
C LEU A 127 -33.40 -5.69 7.07
N LEU A 128 -32.60 -6.42 7.83
CA LEU A 128 -33.04 -7.10 9.05
C LEU A 128 -33.01 -6.16 10.27
N ASP A 129 -32.00 -5.30 10.35
CA ASP A 129 -31.76 -4.44 11.53
C ASP A 129 -32.52 -3.11 11.46
N SER A 130 -32.80 -2.60 10.25
CA SER A 130 -33.49 -1.31 10.06
C SER A 130 -34.96 -1.53 9.69
N ASP A 131 -35.85 -1.26 10.66
CA ASP A 131 -37.30 -1.26 10.47
C ASP A 131 -37.74 -0.30 9.35
N GLU A 132 -37.04 0.84 9.23
CA GLU A 132 -37.31 1.86 8.22
C GLU A 132 -36.92 1.38 6.81
N ALA A 133 -35.72 0.79 6.65
CA ALA A 133 -35.30 0.21 5.37
C ALA A 133 -36.21 -0.95 4.95
N ARG A 134 -36.60 -1.79 5.91
CA ARG A 134 -37.58 -2.87 5.69
C ARG A 134 -38.93 -2.32 5.24
N GLY A 135 -39.43 -1.29 5.92
CA GLY A 135 -40.71 -0.65 5.60
C GLY A 135 -40.74 -0.04 4.19
N PHE A 136 -39.67 0.66 3.79
CA PHE A 136 -39.57 1.16 2.42
C PHE A 136 -39.49 0.03 1.38
N ASN A 137 -38.71 -1.03 1.65
CA ASN A 137 -38.60 -2.18 0.75
C ASN A 137 -39.95 -2.91 0.57
N GLU A 138 -40.72 -3.09 1.64
CA GLU A 138 -42.06 -3.69 1.59
C GLU A 138 -43.05 -2.83 0.79
N GLN A 139 -43.04 -1.51 0.98
CA GLN A 139 -43.90 -0.59 0.22
C GLN A 139 -43.59 -0.66 -1.28
N ILE A 140 -42.32 -0.67 -1.67
CA ILE A 140 -41.89 -0.81 -3.06
C ILE A 140 -42.38 -2.17 -3.62
N LYS A 141 -42.16 -3.27 -2.89
CA LYS A 141 -42.61 -4.62 -3.30
C LYS A 141 -44.14 -4.73 -3.40
N SER A 142 -44.88 -3.99 -2.59
CA SER A 142 -46.35 -3.94 -2.62
C SER A 142 -46.93 -3.16 -3.82
N GLY A 143 -46.07 -2.57 -4.66
CA GLY A 143 -46.48 -1.87 -5.88
C GLY A 143 -46.72 -0.37 -5.70
N ALA A 144 -46.17 0.26 -4.65
CA ALA A 144 -46.27 1.70 -4.49
C ALA A 144 -45.58 2.44 -5.66
N HIS A 145 -46.32 3.30 -6.36
CA HIS A 145 -45.85 4.04 -7.54
C HIS A 145 -45.23 5.40 -7.20
N SER A 146 -44.49 5.50 -6.09
CA SER A 146 -43.75 6.72 -5.75
C SER A 146 -42.28 6.59 -6.17
N PRO A 147 -41.78 7.44 -7.09
CA PRO A 147 -40.36 7.44 -7.47
C PRO A 147 -39.43 7.87 -6.32
N ASP A 148 -39.97 8.50 -5.27
CA ASP A 148 -39.19 8.95 -4.11
C ASP A 148 -38.83 7.79 -3.17
N LEU A 149 -39.60 6.69 -3.18
CA LEU A 149 -39.39 5.55 -2.28
C LEU A 149 -38.10 4.77 -2.59
N PRO A 150 -37.78 4.40 -3.85
CA PRO A 150 -36.51 3.77 -4.18
C PRO A 150 -35.30 4.66 -3.86
N LEU A 151 -35.43 5.97 -4.08
CA LEU A 151 -34.38 6.94 -3.77
C LEU A 151 -34.13 6.98 -2.26
N ALA A 152 -35.18 7.17 -1.47
CA ALA A 152 -35.08 7.22 0.00
C ALA A 152 -34.51 5.91 0.59
N LEU A 153 -34.92 4.74 0.06
CA LEU A 153 -34.34 3.46 0.46
C LEU A 153 -32.85 3.38 0.11
N GLY A 154 -32.47 3.81 -1.11
CA GLY A 154 -31.07 3.82 -1.54
C GLY A 154 -30.19 4.73 -0.67
N GLU A 155 -30.67 5.94 -0.37
CA GLU A 155 -29.97 6.89 0.51
C GLU A 155 -29.81 6.34 1.93
N LEU A 156 -30.87 5.73 2.49
CA LEU A 156 -30.83 5.13 3.82
C LEU A 156 -29.84 3.96 3.87
N VAL A 157 -29.91 3.05 2.89
CA VAL A 157 -28.99 1.92 2.80
C VAL A 157 -27.55 2.38 2.64
N ALA A 158 -27.27 3.34 1.75
CA ALA A 158 -25.91 3.86 1.55
C ALA A 158 -25.35 4.47 2.83
N LYS A 159 -26.17 5.21 3.60
CA LYS A 159 -25.77 5.78 4.88
C LYS A 159 -25.47 4.71 5.93
N GLU A 160 -26.30 3.67 6.03
CA GLU A 160 -26.10 2.55 6.95
C GLU A 160 -24.85 1.73 6.58
N VAL A 161 -24.63 1.48 5.28
CA VAL A 161 -23.41 0.83 4.77
C VAL A 161 -22.18 1.61 5.20
N GLN A 162 -22.13 2.92 4.91
CA GLN A 162 -20.98 3.75 5.25
C GLN A 162 -20.71 3.77 6.75
N ALA A 163 -21.76 3.97 7.57
CA ALA A 163 -21.60 4.04 9.03
C ALA A 163 -21.05 2.74 9.62
N ARG A 164 -21.51 1.57 9.14
CA ARG A 164 -21.00 0.26 9.57
C ARG A 164 -19.56 0.05 9.13
N GLN A 165 -19.26 0.37 7.88
CA GLN A 165 -17.92 0.26 7.30
C GLN A 165 -16.90 1.14 8.04
N ASP A 166 -17.26 2.38 8.37
CA ASP A 166 -16.41 3.29 9.16
C ASP A 166 -16.11 2.72 10.56
N GLN A 167 -17.11 2.14 11.22
CA GLN A 167 -16.93 1.51 12.54
C GLN A 167 -16.03 0.27 12.48
N LEU A 168 -16.19 -0.55 11.44
CA LEU A 168 -15.35 -1.73 11.21
C LEU A 168 -13.91 -1.32 10.90
N ALA A 169 -13.72 -0.31 10.05
CA ALA A 169 -12.40 0.24 9.73
C ALA A 169 -11.69 0.75 10.99
N LEU A 170 -12.39 1.51 11.84
CA LEU A 170 -11.84 2.00 13.10
C LEU A 170 -11.45 0.85 14.04
N SER A 171 -12.30 -0.15 14.19
CA SER A 171 -12.05 -1.31 15.06
C SER A 171 -10.85 -2.12 14.58
N ALA A 172 -10.74 -2.36 13.27
CA ALA A 172 -9.60 -3.04 12.66
C ALA A 172 -8.28 -2.26 12.85
N LEU A 173 -8.31 -0.93 12.70
CA LEU A 173 -7.16 -0.07 12.96
C LEU A 173 -6.73 -0.16 14.43
N GLU A 174 -7.67 -0.04 15.37
CA GLU A 174 -7.38 -0.10 16.80
C GLU A 174 -6.76 -1.44 17.22
N ALA A 175 -7.23 -2.55 16.65
CA ALA A 175 -6.69 -3.89 16.92
C ALA A 175 -5.23 -4.05 16.48
N LEU A 176 -4.83 -3.40 15.39
CA LEU A 176 -3.49 -3.56 14.79
C LEU A 176 -2.50 -2.45 15.17
N ARG A 177 -2.99 -1.27 15.56
CA ARG A 177 -2.18 -0.08 15.88
C ARG A 177 -1.13 -0.35 16.96
N GLY A 178 -1.42 -1.23 17.92
CA GLY A 178 -0.48 -1.57 19.01
C GLY A 178 0.81 -2.24 18.55
N PHE A 179 0.84 -2.81 17.34
CA PHE A 179 2.01 -3.50 16.76
C PHE A 179 2.75 -2.64 15.74
N ALA A 180 2.14 -1.56 15.28
CA ALA A 180 2.69 -0.66 14.27
C ALA A 180 3.39 0.54 14.92
N ARG A 181 4.48 0.99 14.31
CA ARG A 181 5.18 2.23 14.67
C ARG A 181 4.47 3.46 14.10
N ASP A 182 3.93 3.33 12.89
CA ASP A 182 3.17 4.37 12.20
C ASP A 182 2.14 3.71 11.27
N GLU A 183 1.09 4.45 10.90
CA GLU A 183 0.02 4.00 10.02
C GLU A 183 -0.39 5.10 9.02
N ARG A 184 -0.71 4.69 7.79
CA ARG A 184 -1.20 5.59 6.74
C ARG A 184 -2.47 5.02 6.14
N VAL A 185 -3.59 5.66 6.44
CA VAL A 185 -4.89 5.33 5.86
C VAL A 185 -4.99 5.99 4.48
N ALA A 186 -5.38 5.19 3.48
CA ALA A 186 -5.69 5.66 2.14
C ALA A 186 -7.18 5.48 1.85
N GLU A 187 -7.69 6.21 0.87
CA GLU A 187 -9.07 6.02 0.41
C GLU A 187 -9.24 4.58 -0.11
N PRO A 188 -10.20 3.80 0.43
CA PRO A 188 -10.54 2.50 -0.10
C PRO A 188 -11.06 2.60 -1.55
N THR A 189 -10.86 1.55 -2.33
CA THR A 189 -11.24 1.52 -3.75
C THR A 189 -12.02 0.25 -4.06
N GLY A 190 -12.98 0.34 -4.98
CA GLY A 190 -13.85 -0.79 -5.31
C GLY A 190 -14.75 -1.15 -4.13
N ASN A 191 -14.73 -2.41 -3.71
CA ASN A 191 -15.56 -2.93 -2.61
C ASN A 191 -14.83 -2.93 -1.26
N ASP A 192 -13.66 -2.32 -1.20
CA ASP A 192 -12.86 -2.25 0.03
C ASP A 192 -13.47 -1.18 0.94
N PHE A 193 -13.58 -1.46 2.24
CA PHE A 193 -13.94 -0.47 3.27
C PHE A 193 -12.74 0.01 4.08
N LEU A 194 -11.61 -0.69 3.99
CA LEU A 194 -10.36 -0.33 4.64
C LEU A 194 -9.20 -0.51 3.65
N SER A 195 -8.30 0.47 3.60
CA SER A 195 -7.02 0.41 2.91
C SER A 195 -5.99 1.18 3.74
N VAL A 196 -5.08 0.47 4.40
CA VAL A 196 -4.11 1.06 5.32
C VAL A 196 -2.74 0.42 5.16
N SER A 197 -1.69 1.24 5.17
CA SER A 197 -0.31 0.78 5.29
C SER A 197 0.16 0.95 6.73
N PHE A 198 0.81 -0.07 7.26
CA PHE A 198 1.43 -0.08 8.59
C PHE A 198 2.94 -0.17 8.44
N LEU A 199 3.66 0.69 9.16
CA LEU A 199 5.10 0.58 9.33
C LEU A 199 5.38 -0.21 10.60
N ILE A 200 5.99 -1.38 10.46
CA ILE A 200 6.17 -2.32 11.56
C ILE A 200 7.67 -2.57 11.75
N GLN A 201 8.13 -2.55 13.00
CA GLN A 201 9.48 -2.99 13.31
C GLN A 201 9.60 -4.49 13.06
N ARG A 202 10.71 -4.95 12.45
CA ARG A 202 10.92 -6.38 12.11
C ARG A 202 10.69 -7.32 13.30
N ASP A 203 11.07 -6.91 14.51
CA ASP A 203 10.87 -7.71 15.73
C ASP A 203 9.39 -7.89 16.12
N ASN A 204 8.48 -7.02 15.64
CA ASN A 204 7.05 -7.07 15.91
C ASN A 204 6.24 -7.73 14.77
N GLU A 205 6.89 -8.16 13.68
CA GLU A 205 6.24 -8.72 12.49
C GLU A 205 5.36 -9.93 12.82
N ASP A 206 5.87 -10.88 13.60
CA ASP A 206 5.13 -12.09 13.99
C ASP A 206 3.90 -11.77 14.85
N GLY A 207 4.03 -10.78 15.74
CA GLY A 207 2.93 -10.29 16.57
C GLY A 207 1.82 -9.66 15.72
N PHE A 208 2.21 -8.77 14.81
CA PHE A 208 1.28 -8.12 13.88
C PHE A 208 0.53 -9.14 13.01
N ARG A 209 1.24 -10.12 12.42
CA ARG A 209 0.63 -11.17 11.59
C ARG A 209 -0.28 -12.10 12.37
N THR A 210 -0.03 -12.27 13.67
CA THR A 210 -0.92 -13.04 14.55
C THR A 210 -2.19 -12.26 14.87
N ALA A 211 -2.07 -10.97 15.16
CA ALA A 211 -3.20 -10.08 15.41
C ALA A 211 -4.11 -9.94 14.18
N GLU A 212 -3.53 -9.83 12.97
CA GLU A 212 -4.32 -9.77 11.73
C GLU A 212 -5.12 -11.05 11.49
N LYS A 213 -4.55 -12.22 11.76
CA LYS A 213 -5.29 -13.49 11.68
C LYS A 213 -6.42 -13.57 12.70
N GLN A 214 -6.19 -13.12 13.93
CA GLN A 214 -7.25 -13.06 14.95
C GLN A 214 -8.38 -12.13 14.53
N LEU A 215 -8.05 -10.97 13.97
CA LEU A 215 -9.04 -10.04 13.43
C LEU A 215 -9.85 -10.68 12.28
N ALA A 216 -9.19 -11.40 11.37
CA ALA A 216 -9.88 -12.11 10.30
C ALA A 216 -10.83 -13.20 10.84
N ASP A 217 -10.40 -13.95 11.86
CA ASP A 217 -11.23 -14.97 12.53
C ASP A 217 -12.44 -14.35 13.26
N GLU A 218 -12.27 -13.19 13.89
CA GLU A 218 -13.33 -12.46 14.59
C GLU A 218 -14.39 -11.86 13.65
N LEU A 219 -13.95 -11.33 12.50
CA LEU A 219 -14.85 -10.78 11.47
C LEU A 219 -15.65 -11.90 10.78
N GLY A 220 -15.05 -13.06 10.57
CA GLY A 220 -15.70 -14.22 9.98
C GLY A 220 -15.77 -14.19 8.45
N SER A 221 -16.55 -15.10 7.86
CA SER A 221 -16.52 -15.42 6.42
C SER A 221 -17.10 -14.35 5.49
N ASP A 222 -17.84 -13.39 6.02
CA ASP A 222 -18.45 -12.31 5.23
C ASP A 222 -17.45 -11.20 4.88
N PHE A 223 -16.21 -11.32 5.37
CA PHE A 223 -15.14 -10.34 5.18
C PHE A 223 -13.92 -10.97 4.49
N ASP A 224 -13.30 -10.19 3.61
CA ASP A 224 -12.06 -10.54 2.91
C ASP A 224 -10.93 -9.60 3.34
N LEU A 225 -10.07 -10.09 4.23
CA LEU A 225 -8.86 -9.40 4.67
C LEU A 225 -7.68 -9.85 3.81
N ARG A 226 -7.04 -8.89 3.16
CA ARG A 226 -5.89 -9.11 2.27
C ARG A 226 -4.71 -8.33 2.78
N LEU A 227 -3.80 -9.05 3.42
CA LEU A 227 -2.53 -8.52 3.89
C LEU A 227 -1.41 -8.74 2.85
N ARG A 228 -0.70 -7.68 2.49
CA ARG A 228 0.47 -7.72 1.59
C ARG A 228 1.72 -7.22 2.31
N GLY A 229 2.76 -8.06 2.32
CA GLY A 229 4.07 -7.70 2.84
C GLY A 229 4.90 -8.93 3.23
N PRO A 230 6.15 -8.72 3.68
CA PRO A 230 6.77 -7.42 3.92
C PRO A 230 7.09 -6.67 2.60
N LEU A 231 6.83 -5.36 2.57
CA LEU A 231 7.09 -4.46 1.45
C LEU A 231 8.16 -3.42 1.84
N PRO A 232 8.91 -2.88 0.85
CA PRO A 232 9.61 -1.62 1.03
C PRO A 232 8.63 -0.52 1.47
N ALA A 233 9.09 0.43 2.28
CA ALA A 233 8.25 1.43 2.94
C ALA A 233 7.76 2.57 2.02
N TYR A 234 7.16 2.23 0.87
CA TYR A 234 6.66 3.17 -0.13
C TYR A 234 5.72 4.25 0.43
N SER A 235 4.89 3.90 1.42
CA SER A 235 3.87 4.81 1.96
C SER A 235 4.41 5.76 3.02
N PHE A 236 5.66 5.56 3.46
CA PHE A 236 6.29 6.28 4.56
C PHE A 236 7.53 7.08 4.11
N VAL A 237 7.79 7.14 2.80
CA VAL A 237 8.88 7.91 2.16
C VAL A 237 8.36 9.22 1.63
#